data_AF-A0A956IBM6-F1
#
_entry.id   AF-A0A956IBM6-F1
#
_cell.length_a   1.000
_cell.length_b   1.000
_cell.length_c   1.000
_cell.angle_alpha   90.00
_cell.angle_beta   90.00
_cell.angle_gamma   90.00
#
_symmetry.space_group_name_H-M   'P 1'
#
loop_
_entity.id
_entity.type
_entity.pdbx_description
1 polymer ?
#
loop_
_entity_poly.entity_id
_entity_poly.type
_entity_poly.pdbx_seq_one_letter_code
_entity_poly.pdbx_strand_id
1 'polypeptide(L)'
;MIHEGHPWVFSDALEGHAEHGALTPLLDRRGEPLGRGIAEQGAIGLRVWTTDRREALDAELVRARFARAKALRDVVVDADTTAYRLVHGEGDRLPGVV
;
A
#
# COMPACT_ATOMS: atom_id res chain seq x y z
N MET A 1 13.90 -7.78 0.61
CA MET A 1 13.26 -6.45 0.50
C MET A 1 11.72 -6.52 0.40
N ILE A 2 11.10 -6.89 -0.72
CA ILE A 2 9.61 -6.89 -0.80
C ILE A 2 8.96 -7.92 0.14
N HIS A 3 9.52 -9.13 0.22
CA HIS A 3 9.08 -10.14 1.19
C HIS A 3 9.28 -9.73 2.66
N GLU A 4 10.16 -8.76 2.92
CA GLU A 4 10.42 -8.19 4.25
C GLU A 4 9.51 -6.99 4.54
N GLY A 5 8.57 -6.68 3.63
CA GLY A 5 7.55 -5.65 3.81
C GLY A 5 7.90 -4.28 3.22
N HIS A 6 8.93 -4.17 2.37
CA HIS A 6 9.22 -2.91 1.70
C HIS A 6 8.06 -2.51 0.77
N PRO A 7 7.45 -1.31 0.93
CA PRO A 7 6.18 -0.97 0.29
C PRO A 7 6.32 -0.48 -1.16
N TRP A 8 7.54 -0.28 -1.66
CA TRP A 8 7.78 0.28 -2.99
C TRP A 8 8.60 -0.65 -3.87
N VAL A 9 8.24 -0.69 -5.14
CA VAL A 9 9.09 -1.16 -6.23
C VAL A 9 9.45 0.04 -7.09
N PHE A 10 10.74 0.27 -7.29
CA PHE A 10 11.23 1.35 -8.15
C PHE A 10 10.99 1.00 -9.62
N SER A 11 10.76 2.02 -10.44
CA SER A 11 10.41 1.84 -11.86
C SER A 11 11.51 1.18 -12.69
N ASP A 12 12.78 1.35 -12.31
CA ASP A 12 13.93 0.70 -12.93
C ASP A 12 14.01 -0.82 -12.66
N ALA A 13 13.34 -1.29 -11.60
CA ALA A 13 13.26 -2.70 -11.23
C ALA A 13 12.05 -3.43 -11.85
N LEU A 14 11.14 -2.72 -12.51
CA LEU A 14 9.95 -3.29 -13.13
C LEU A 14 10.19 -3.59 -14.61
N GLU A 15 9.76 -4.78 -15.02
CA GLU A 15 9.68 -5.15 -16.43
C GLU A 15 8.23 -4.91 -16.91
N GLY A 16 8.06 -4.06 -17.93
CA GLY A 16 6.75 -3.74 -18.51
C GLY A 16 6.15 -2.41 -18.01
N HIS A 17 4.94 -2.11 -18.50
CA HIS A 17 4.22 -0.88 -18.17
C HIS A 17 2.78 -1.22 -17.77
N ALA A 18 2.30 -0.59 -16.70
CA ALA A 18 0.91 -0.59 -16.30
C ALA A 18 0.40 0.85 -16.28
N GLU A 19 -0.90 1.03 -16.54
CA GLU A 19 -1.52 2.34 -16.48
C GLU A 19 -1.41 2.93 -15.07
N HIS A 20 -1.17 4.24 -14.98
CA HIS A 20 -1.14 4.93 -13.70
C HIS A 20 -2.46 4.71 -12.92
N GLY A 21 -2.36 4.30 -11.65
CA GLY A 21 -3.51 4.00 -10.82
C GLY A 21 -4.08 2.60 -10.98
N ALA A 22 -3.58 1.79 -11.92
CA ALA A 22 -4.07 0.43 -12.13
C ALA A 22 -3.70 -0.51 -10.98
N LEU A 23 -4.67 -1.34 -10.58
CA LEU A 23 -4.44 -2.49 -9.71
C LEU A 23 -3.61 -3.52 -10.48
N THR A 24 -2.38 -3.72 -10.05
CA THR A 24 -1.38 -4.48 -10.79
C THR A 24 -0.83 -5.62 -9.93
N PRO A 25 -0.82 -6.88 -10.43
CA PRO A 25 -0.12 -7.97 -9.77
C PRO A 25 1.40 -7.74 -9.83
N LEU A 26 2.09 -8.04 -8.74
CA LEU A 26 3.55 -8.06 -8.68
C LEU A 26 4.02 -9.50 -8.79
N LEU A 27 4.82 -9.79 -9.81
CA LEU A 27 5.41 -11.10 -10.06
C LEU A 27 6.94 -11.01 -9.94
N ASP A 28 7.58 -12.12 -9.57
CA ASP A 28 9.03 -12.24 -9.70
C ASP A 28 9.45 -12.53 -11.15
N ARG A 29 10.75 -12.63 -11.40
CA ARG A 29 11.30 -12.90 -12.75
C ARG A 29 10.95 -14.28 -13.30
N ARG A 30 10.41 -15.19 -12.48
CA ARG A 30 9.94 -16.52 -12.88
C ARG A 30 8.43 -16.53 -13.10
N GLY A 31 7.75 -15.39 -12.89
CA GLY A 31 6.30 -15.26 -12.98
C GLY A 31 5.56 -15.64 -11.69
N GLU A 32 6.26 -15.87 -10.58
CA GLU A 32 5.62 -16.25 -9.32
C GLU A 32 5.00 -15.04 -8.62
N PRO A 33 3.78 -15.14 -8.06
CA PRO A 33 3.14 -14.02 -7.39
C PRO A 33 3.87 -13.58 -6.11
N LEU A 34 4.28 -12.31 -6.07
CA LEU A 34 4.88 -11.66 -4.90
C LEU A 34 3.88 -10.82 -4.12
N GLY A 35 2.84 -10.31 -4.79
CA GLY A 35 1.84 -9.45 -4.19
C GLY A 35 1.03 -8.70 -5.22
N ARG A 36 0.43 -7.59 -4.80
CA ARG A 36 -0.31 -6.67 -5.67
C ARG A 36 -0.24 -5.25 -5.13
N GLY A 37 -0.39 -4.29 -6.02
CA GLY A 37 -0.22 -2.88 -5.73
C GLY A 37 -0.91 -1.97 -6.73
N ILE A 38 -0.67 -0.67 -6.58
CA ILE A 38 -1.13 0.37 -7.49
C ILE A 38 0.06 0.90 -8.28
N ALA A 39 -0.06 0.92 -9.61
CA ALA A 39 0.99 1.36 -10.50
C ALA A 39 1.14 2.89 -10.52
N GLU A 40 2.37 3.37 -10.59
CA GLU A 40 2.72 4.79 -10.66
C GLU A 40 3.65 5.09 -11.84
N GLN A 41 3.65 6.34 -12.32
CA GLN A 41 4.51 6.80 -13.43
C GLN A 41 5.75 7.57 -12.94
N GLY A 42 6.14 7.38 -11.68
CA GLY A 42 7.27 8.07 -11.05
C GLY A 42 8.50 7.20 -10.82
N ALA A 43 9.39 7.66 -9.94
CA ALA A 43 10.53 6.87 -9.48
C ALA A 43 10.08 5.58 -8.76
N ILE A 44 8.99 5.66 -8.00
CA ILE A 44 8.24 4.49 -7.53
C ILE A 44 7.33 4.09 -8.69
N GLY A 45 7.53 2.88 -9.23
CA GLY A 45 6.71 2.35 -10.31
C GLY A 45 5.52 1.52 -9.80
N LEU A 46 5.61 0.98 -8.59
CA LEU A 46 4.50 0.28 -7.94
C LEU A 46 4.54 0.50 -6.44
N ARG A 47 3.41 0.93 -5.86
CA ARG A 47 3.20 0.87 -4.41
C ARG A 47 2.55 -0.46 -4.07
N VAL A 48 3.27 -1.31 -3.36
CA VAL A 48 2.80 -2.62 -2.90
C VAL A 48 1.79 -2.42 -1.79
N TRP A 49 0.57 -2.91 -2.00
CA TRP A 49 -0.50 -2.86 -1.01
C TRP A 49 -0.54 -4.12 -0.18
N THR A 50 -0.28 -5.29 -0.77
CA THR A 50 -0.25 -6.55 -0.03
C THR A 50 0.62 -7.58 -0.71
N THR A 51 1.30 -8.38 0.11
CA THR A 51 2.04 -9.59 -0.31
C THR A 51 1.25 -10.85 0.04
N ASP A 52 0.11 -10.74 0.73
CA ASP A 52 -0.79 -11.86 0.96
C ASP A 52 -1.54 -12.19 -0.34
N ARG A 53 -1.24 -13.38 -0.87
CA ARG A 53 -1.85 -13.89 -2.11
C ARG A 53 -3.38 -14.07 -1.98
N ARG A 54 -3.93 -14.15 -0.77
CA ARG A 54 -5.36 -14.30 -0.49
C ARG A 54 -6.09 -12.97 -0.27
N GLU A 55 -5.37 -11.92 0.08
CA GLU A 55 -5.96 -10.61 0.34
C GLU A 55 -6.22 -9.88 -0.99
N ALA A 56 -7.48 -9.55 -1.27
CA ALA A 56 -7.86 -8.75 -2.43
C ALA A 56 -7.55 -7.27 -2.17
N LEU A 57 -7.07 -6.56 -3.20
CA LEU A 57 -6.92 -5.10 -3.14
C LEU A 57 -8.24 -4.49 -3.58
N ASP A 58 -9.13 -4.29 -2.61
CA ASP A 58 -10.49 -3.81 -2.84
C ASP A 58 -10.95 -2.83 -1.76
N ALA A 59 -12.22 -2.42 -1.84
CA ALA A 59 -12.81 -1.48 -0.90
C ALA A 59 -12.93 -2.03 0.53
N GLU A 60 -13.01 -3.35 0.71
CA GLU A 60 -13.05 -3.97 2.04
C GLU A 60 -11.69 -3.86 2.73
N LEU A 61 -10.61 -4.15 1.99
CA LEU A 61 -9.25 -3.97 2.49
C LEU A 61 -9.00 -2.52 2.91
N VAL A 62 -9.38 -1.56 2.06
CA VAL A 62 -9.24 -0.13 2.35
C VAL A 62 -9.98 0.23 3.63
N ARG A 63 -11.25 -0.17 3.76
CA ARG A 63 -12.06 0.08 4.97
C ARG A 63 -11.42 -0.50 6.23
N ALA A 64 -10.94 -1.74 6.17
CA ALA A 64 -10.30 -2.40 7.30
C ALA A 64 -9.04 -1.64 7.76
N ARG A 65 -8.22 -1.16 6.81
CA ARG A 65 -7.00 -0.40 7.13
C ARG A 65 -7.30 1.00 7.65
N PHE A 66 -8.31 1.69 7.11
CA PHE A 66 -8.81 2.95 7.67
C PHE A 66 -9.31 2.80 9.11
N ALA A 67 -10.10 1.75 9.39
CA ALA A 67 -10.59 1.48 10.74
C ALA A 67 -9.43 1.21 11.71
N ARG A 68 -8.41 0.47 11.28
CA ARG A 68 -7.20 0.23 12.07
C ARG A 68 -6.40 1.51 12.32
N ALA A 69 -6.24 2.35 11.31
CA ALA A 69 -5.56 3.65 11.45
C ALA A 69 -6.30 4.54 12.45
N LYS A 70 -7.63 4.60 12.37
CA LYS A 70 -8.50 5.29 13.34
C LYS A 70 -8.33 4.74 14.75
N ALA A 71 -8.44 3.43 14.93
CA ALA A 71 -8.32 2.80 16.24
C ALA A 71 -6.97 3.09 16.90
N LEU A 72 -5.88 3.20 16.12
CA LEU A 72 -4.59 3.63 16.64
C LEU A 72 -4.65 5.08 17.16
N ARG A 73 -5.26 6.01 16.40
CA ARG A 73 -5.36 7.43 16.81
C ARG A 73 -6.25 7.61 18.03
N ASP A 74 -7.31 6.82 18.15
CA ASP A 74 -8.17 6.81 19.34
C ASP A 74 -7.39 6.45 20.63
N VAL A 75 -6.22 5.81 20.51
CA VAL A 75 -5.34 5.46 21.65
C VAL A 75 -4.19 6.45 21.85
N VAL A 76 -3.61 6.98 20.77
CA VAL A 76 -2.36 7.78 20.85
C VAL A 76 -2.57 9.29 20.78
N VAL A 77 -3.74 9.76 20.34
CA VAL A 77 -4.05 11.18 20.23
C VAL A 77 -4.84 11.62 21.46
N ASP A 78 -4.40 12.71 22.09
CA ASP A 78 -5.08 13.29 23.25
C ASP A 78 -6.50 13.75 22.91
N ALA A 79 -7.42 13.60 23.87
CA ALA A 79 -8.84 13.90 23.69
C ALA A 79 -9.13 15.36 23.33
N ASP A 80 -8.28 16.29 23.75
CA ASP A 80 -8.40 17.73 23.45
C ASP A 80 -7.85 18.10 22.06
N THR A 81 -7.20 17.16 21.36
CA THR A 81 -6.66 17.38 20.02
C THR A 81 -7.76 17.27 18.96
N THR A 82 -8.11 18.39 18.34
CA THR A 82 -9.18 18.47 17.33
C THR A 82 -8.70 18.34 15.88
N ALA A 83 -7.39 18.34 15.65
CA ALA A 83 -6.78 18.19 14.33
C ALA A 83 -5.57 17.26 14.39
N TYR A 84 -5.61 16.18 13.62
CA TYR A 84 -4.51 15.23 13.49
C TYR A 84 -4.56 14.51 12.15
N ARG A 85 -3.45 13.84 11.79
CA ARG A 85 -3.38 12.98 10.61
C ARG A 85 -3.99 11.61 10.92
N LEU A 86 -5.12 11.32 10.28
CA LEU A 86 -5.78 10.02 10.42
C LEU A 86 -5.01 8.90 9.71
N VAL A 87 -4.54 9.17 8.48
CA VAL A 87 -3.82 8.20 7.65
C VAL A 87 -2.44 8.73 7.28
N HIS A 88 -1.42 7.91 7.42
CA HIS A 88 -0.03 8.23 7.14
C HIS A 88 0.59 7.25 6.14
N GLY A 89 -0.03 7.16 4.96
CA GLY A 89 0.51 6.40 3.84
C GLY A 89 0.84 4.95 4.18
N GLU A 90 2.07 4.55 3.84
CA GLU A 90 2.65 3.24 4.11
C GLU A 90 2.68 2.89 5.59
N GLY A 91 2.81 3.88 6.49
CA GLY A 91 2.77 3.69 7.94
C GLY A 91 1.46 3.09 8.44
N ASP A 92 0.36 3.39 7.75
CA ASP A 92 -0.98 2.82 8.01
C ASP A 92 -1.37 1.73 7.03
N ARG A 93 -0.40 1.23 6.26
CA ARG A 93 -0.63 0.27 5.17
C ARG A 93 -1.61 0.79 4.12
N LEU A 94 -1.72 2.10 3.92
CA LEU A 94 -2.49 2.72 2.86
C LEU A 94 -1.54 3.52 1.94
N PRO A 95 -0.63 2.85 1.19
CA PRO A 95 0.36 3.55 0.37
C PRO A 95 -0.28 4.58 -0.56
N GLY A 96 0.25 5.81 -0.54
CA GLY A 96 -0.26 6.92 -1.35
C GLY A 96 -1.49 7.65 -0.80
N VAL A 97 -1.99 7.32 0.39
CA VAL A 97 -3.15 7.97 1.03
C VAL A 97 -2.71 8.75 2.27
N VAL A 98 -3.21 9.98 2.46
CA VAL A 98 -2.95 10.85 3.63
C VAL A 98 -4.19 11.56 4.13
#